data_AF-A0A6C0K4I7-F1
#
_entry.id   AF-A0A6C0K4I7-F1
#
_cell.length_a   1.000
_cell.length_b   1.000
_cell.length_c   1.000
_cell.angle_alpha   90.00
_cell.angle_beta   90.00
_cell.angle_gamma   90.00
#
_symmetry.space_group_name_H-M   'P 1'
#
loop_
_entity.id
_entity.type
_entity.pdbx_description
1 polymer ?
#
loop_
_entity_poly.entity_id
_entity_poly.type
_entity_poly.pdbx_seq_one_letter_code
_entity_poly.pdbx_strand_id
1 'polypeptide(L)'
;MNVFLDQYENHRDATESLLTLCVIDRSVASVLLFAEEQLKKAQKIANSVRRKKVNDALFGWISALRAEDPDRILNRLVFMNEGWIDLTADQIQTARQYKMLNPYYRTSEQYECAHFRDFFLNKEFECFVRLDKSKMYIYEWTRTKEQSSTKDVKNLETHCQELRLKHKTVYVQGVSETLPSSSVMVSLDAPITHRQQFFEWKERREMQEHHALLEQRLEAIKNPKTNLDLYVFGKMRPTIVPAIEAYELKELFIDEAKMDRLRQLAPPEALNFRLVPIRVLEKGDVGDRFLTEYNGLMGLRYFA
;
A
#
# COMPACT_ATOMS: atom_id res chain seq x y z
N MET A 1 14.75 -9.74 -3.67
CA MET A 1 13.73 -8.98 -2.94
C MET A 1 12.33 -9.25 -3.47
N ASN A 2 11.95 -8.83 -4.70
CA ASN A 2 10.58 -9.09 -5.23
C ASN A 2 10.14 -10.56 -5.08
N VAL A 3 10.91 -11.50 -5.64
CA VAL A 3 10.62 -12.94 -5.55
C VAL A 3 10.41 -13.41 -4.10
N PHE A 4 11.23 -12.92 -3.16
CA PHE A 4 11.09 -13.25 -1.75
C PHE A 4 9.83 -12.65 -1.14
N LEU A 5 9.51 -11.39 -1.43
CA LEU A 5 8.28 -10.75 -0.91
C LEU A 5 7.03 -11.41 -1.50
N ASP A 6 7.04 -11.73 -2.79
CA ASP A 6 5.92 -12.35 -3.51
C ASP A 6 5.58 -13.74 -2.91
N GLN A 7 6.59 -14.49 -2.48
CA GLN A 7 6.42 -15.80 -1.84
C GLN A 7 5.57 -15.74 -0.56
N TYR A 8 5.65 -14.63 0.19
CA TYR A 8 5.05 -14.53 1.53
C TYR A 8 3.94 -13.47 1.65
N GLU A 9 3.63 -12.73 0.58
CA GLU A 9 2.63 -11.65 0.58
C GLU A 9 1.23 -12.10 1.02
N ASN A 10 0.88 -13.36 0.71
CA ASN A 10 -0.43 -13.93 1.04
C ASN A 10 -0.43 -14.78 2.32
N HIS A 11 0.70 -14.89 3.04
CA HIS A 11 0.73 -15.61 4.32
C HIS A 11 -0.07 -14.83 5.36
N ARG A 12 -1.04 -15.50 5.99
CA ARG A 12 -1.93 -14.91 7.01
C ARG A 12 -1.95 -15.77 8.28
N ASP A 13 -1.94 -15.12 9.43
CA ASP A 13 -2.17 -15.72 10.75
C ASP A 13 -3.12 -14.87 11.59
N ALA A 14 -4.33 -15.37 11.82
CA ALA A 14 -5.38 -14.68 12.56
C ALA A 14 -5.02 -14.34 14.03
N THR A 15 -3.91 -14.86 14.56
CA THR A 15 -3.46 -14.56 15.93
C THR A 15 -2.45 -13.42 16.03
N GLU A 16 -2.20 -12.66 14.95
CA GLU A 16 -1.22 -11.56 14.90
C GLU A 16 0.19 -11.97 15.37
N SER A 17 0.64 -13.13 14.92
CA SER A 17 1.88 -13.76 15.35
C SER A 17 2.94 -13.89 14.27
N LEU A 18 2.71 -13.42 13.05
CA LEU A 18 3.76 -13.36 12.04
C LEU A 18 4.74 -12.24 12.39
N LEU A 19 6.04 -12.53 12.34
CA LEU A 19 7.09 -11.59 12.72
C LEU A 19 7.92 -11.19 11.52
N THR A 20 8.01 -9.89 11.31
CA THR A 20 8.90 -9.30 10.33
C THR A 20 10.02 -8.52 11.01
N LEU A 21 11.26 -8.73 10.57
CA LEU A 21 12.43 -8.02 11.06
C LEU A 21 13.32 -7.57 9.91
N CYS A 22 13.76 -6.31 9.93
CA CYS A 22 14.83 -5.83 9.06
C CYS A 22 15.98 -5.29 9.90
N VAL A 23 17.19 -5.76 9.61
CA VAL A 23 18.43 -5.39 10.29
C VAL A 23 19.42 -4.87 9.27
N ILE A 24 20.06 -3.74 9.57
CA ILE A 24 21.07 -3.12 8.71
C ILE A 24 22.30 -2.80 9.57
N ASP A 25 23.49 -3.19 9.13
CA ASP A 25 24.78 -2.85 9.78
C ASP A 25 24.83 -3.12 11.30
N ARG A 26 24.24 -4.23 11.76
CA ARG A 26 24.33 -4.65 13.17
C ARG A 26 25.13 -5.93 13.30
N SER A 27 25.99 -6.02 14.31
CA SER A 27 26.63 -7.29 14.65
C SER A 27 25.59 -8.32 15.13
N VAL A 28 25.85 -9.60 14.89
CA VAL A 28 25.04 -10.71 15.42
C VAL A 28 24.83 -10.56 16.92
N ALA A 29 25.86 -10.21 17.68
CA ALA A 29 25.76 -9.99 19.13
C ALA A 29 24.73 -8.91 19.49
N SER A 30 24.73 -7.77 18.78
CA SER A 30 23.77 -6.69 19.02
C SER A 30 22.34 -7.12 18.66
N VAL A 31 22.17 -7.90 17.61
CA VAL A 31 20.87 -8.40 17.16
C VAL A 31 20.33 -9.45 18.12
N LEU A 32 21.21 -10.31 18.66
CA LEU A 32 20.87 -11.32 19.66
C LEU A 32 20.32 -10.67 20.95
N LEU A 33 20.99 -9.63 21.45
CA LEU A 33 20.51 -8.88 22.61
C LEU A 33 19.11 -8.29 22.37
N PHE A 34 18.90 -7.69 21.19
CA PHE A 34 17.60 -7.17 20.79
C PHE A 34 16.54 -8.29 20.75
N ALA A 35 16.85 -9.44 20.17
CA ALA A 35 15.94 -10.58 20.07
C ALA A 35 15.54 -11.11 21.46
N GLU A 36 16.50 -11.21 22.39
CA GLU A 36 16.27 -11.63 23.77
C GLU A 36 15.37 -10.63 24.53
N GLU A 37 15.51 -9.33 24.28
CA GLU A 37 14.59 -8.33 24.83
C GLU A 37 13.18 -8.47 24.27
N GLN A 38 13.02 -8.73 22.96
CA GLN A 38 11.70 -8.98 22.37
C GLN A 38 11.08 -10.26 22.92
N LEU A 39 11.87 -11.31 23.19
CA LEU A 39 11.39 -12.54 23.82
C LEU A 39 10.82 -12.28 25.22
N LYS A 40 11.52 -11.48 26.04
CA LYS A 40 11.01 -11.07 27.37
C LYS A 40 9.70 -10.30 27.29
N LYS A 41 9.53 -9.47 26.24
CA LYS A 41 8.25 -8.77 26.00
C LYS A 41 7.16 -9.74 25.56
N ALA A 42 7.47 -10.67 24.67
CA ALA A 42 6.55 -11.68 24.16
C ALA A 42 5.97 -12.57 25.28
N GLN A 43 6.77 -12.91 26.29
CA GLN A 43 6.32 -13.63 27.48
C GLN A 43 5.17 -12.94 28.24
N LYS A 44 5.02 -11.62 28.09
CA LYS A 44 3.96 -10.84 28.74
C LYS A 44 2.66 -10.75 27.92
N ILE A 45 2.61 -11.35 26.73
CA ILE A 45 1.39 -11.39 25.90
C ILE A 45 0.30 -12.17 26.64
N ALA A 46 -0.89 -11.57 26.76
CA ALA A 46 -2.02 -12.16 27.48
C ALA A 46 -2.60 -13.39 26.76
N ASN A 47 -2.80 -13.30 25.45
CA ASN A 47 -3.29 -14.41 24.63
C ASN A 47 -2.24 -15.54 24.59
N SER A 48 -2.57 -16.70 25.18
CA SER A 48 -1.64 -17.82 25.33
C SER A 48 -1.20 -18.44 24.00
N VAL A 49 -2.10 -18.50 23.01
CA VAL A 49 -1.81 -19.04 21.67
C VAL A 49 -0.84 -18.13 20.93
N ARG A 50 -1.15 -16.82 20.88
CA ARG A 50 -0.26 -15.81 20.28
C ARG A 50 1.10 -15.79 20.98
N ARG A 51 1.10 -15.78 22.32
CA ARG A 51 2.33 -15.80 23.13
C ARG A 51 3.21 -16.99 22.75
N LYS A 52 2.63 -18.20 22.68
CA LYS A 52 3.37 -19.41 22.33
C LYS A 52 4.00 -19.27 20.94
N LYS A 53 3.21 -18.91 19.91
CA LYS A 53 3.71 -18.76 18.54
C LYS A 53 4.84 -17.74 18.43
N VAL A 54 4.69 -16.56 19.04
CA VAL A 54 5.70 -15.51 19.04
C VAL A 54 6.97 -15.95 19.77
N ASN A 55 6.83 -16.60 20.93
CA ASN A 55 7.96 -17.12 21.69
C ASN A 55 8.71 -18.20 20.91
N ASP A 56 8.00 -19.17 20.32
CA ASP A 56 8.59 -20.26 19.55
C ASP A 56 9.39 -19.71 18.36
N ALA A 57 8.83 -18.72 17.66
CA ALA A 57 9.49 -18.03 16.55
C ALA A 57 10.78 -17.31 16.97
N LEU A 58 10.70 -16.50 18.03
CA LEU A 58 11.86 -15.77 18.56
C LEU A 58 12.93 -16.73 19.09
N PHE A 59 12.53 -17.81 19.76
CA PHE A 59 13.45 -18.81 20.28
C PHE A 59 14.18 -19.55 19.17
N GLY A 60 13.47 -19.96 18.11
CA GLY A 60 14.06 -20.56 16.92
C GLY A 60 15.08 -19.64 16.28
N TRP A 61 14.74 -18.36 16.12
CA TRP A 61 15.64 -17.38 15.52
C TRP A 61 16.86 -17.04 16.40
N ILE A 62 16.68 -16.89 17.72
CA ILE A 62 17.78 -16.73 18.69
C ILE A 62 18.75 -17.91 18.61
N SER A 63 18.21 -19.13 18.50
CA SER A 63 19.04 -20.33 18.37
C SER A 63 19.86 -20.32 17.08
N ALA A 64 19.27 -19.89 15.96
CA ALA A 64 19.97 -19.72 14.70
C ALA A 64 21.07 -18.64 14.78
N LEU A 65 20.79 -17.47 15.41
CA LEU A 65 21.77 -16.40 15.59
C LEU A 65 22.97 -16.83 16.44
N ARG A 66 22.75 -17.64 17.49
CA ARG A 66 23.82 -18.15 18.36
C ARG A 66 24.79 -19.10 17.65
N ALA A 67 24.40 -19.65 16.50
CA ALA A 67 25.26 -20.48 15.66
C ALA A 67 26.10 -19.64 14.68
N GLU A 68 25.82 -18.35 14.54
CA GLU A 68 26.61 -17.43 13.70
C GLU A 68 27.75 -16.77 14.50
N ASP A 69 28.77 -16.27 13.78
CA ASP A 69 29.85 -15.48 14.36
C ASP A 69 29.28 -14.19 15.02
N PRO A 70 29.49 -13.97 16.33
CA PRO A 70 28.99 -12.81 17.06
C PRO A 70 29.37 -11.45 16.46
N ASP A 71 30.52 -11.37 15.78
CA ASP A 71 31.04 -10.13 15.21
C ASP A 71 30.60 -9.91 13.75
N ARG A 72 29.96 -10.91 13.13
CA ARG A 72 29.43 -10.78 11.77
C ARG A 72 28.40 -9.67 11.70
N ILE A 73 28.54 -8.79 10.71
CA ILE A 73 27.56 -7.75 10.41
C ILE A 73 26.39 -8.32 9.60
N LEU A 74 25.17 -8.13 10.08
CA LEU A 74 23.93 -8.53 9.45
C LEU A 74 23.29 -7.36 8.69
N ASN A 75 22.88 -7.68 7.46
CA ASN A 75 22.09 -6.83 6.57
C ASN A 75 20.99 -7.72 5.97
N ARG A 76 19.89 -7.93 6.70
CA ARG A 76 18.89 -8.96 6.35
C ARG A 76 17.46 -8.49 6.58
N LEU A 77 16.58 -8.96 5.70
CA LEU A 77 15.14 -9.02 5.94
C LEU A 77 14.79 -10.46 6.33
N VAL A 78 14.10 -10.61 7.46
CA VAL A 78 13.75 -11.90 8.06
C VAL A 78 12.24 -11.96 8.26
N PHE A 79 11.63 -13.03 7.75
CA PHE A 79 10.27 -13.46 8.08
C PHE A 79 10.42 -14.69 8.99
N MET A 80 10.21 -14.51 10.29
CA MET A 80 10.56 -15.56 11.26
C MET A 80 9.72 -16.82 11.01
N ASN A 81 10.37 -17.98 11.19
CA ASN A 81 9.91 -19.35 10.85
C ASN A 81 9.82 -19.69 9.37
N GLU A 82 9.94 -18.71 8.47
CA GLU A 82 9.78 -18.94 7.02
C GLU A 82 11.11 -18.84 6.29
N GLY A 83 11.85 -17.74 6.48
CA GLY A 83 13.08 -17.51 5.74
C GLY A 83 13.65 -16.11 5.89
N TRP A 84 14.76 -15.87 5.19
CA TRP A 84 15.43 -14.58 5.18
C TRP A 84 16.13 -14.35 3.83
N ILE A 85 16.44 -13.08 3.57
CA ILE A 85 17.30 -12.67 2.45
C ILE A 85 18.33 -11.64 2.94
N ASP A 86 19.54 -11.72 2.39
CA ASP A 86 20.52 -10.64 2.54
C ASP A 86 20.10 -9.44 1.67
N LEU A 87 20.28 -8.24 2.24
CA LEU A 87 20.04 -6.98 1.56
C LEU A 87 21.23 -6.64 0.67
N THR A 88 20.93 -6.11 -0.51
CA THR A 88 21.94 -5.58 -1.43
C THR A 88 22.51 -4.25 -0.94
N ALA A 89 23.66 -3.83 -1.47
CA ALA A 89 24.29 -2.55 -1.16
C ALA A 89 23.33 -1.35 -1.39
N ASP A 90 22.59 -1.35 -2.50
CA ASP A 90 21.60 -0.32 -2.83
C ASP A 90 20.48 -0.23 -1.78
N GLN A 91 20.03 -1.39 -1.27
CA GLN A 91 18.99 -1.45 -0.24
C GLN A 91 19.52 -0.95 1.10
N ILE A 92 20.74 -1.33 1.47
CA ILE A 92 21.42 -0.80 2.66
C ILE A 92 21.56 0.73 2.56
N GLN A 93 22.01 1.25 1.41
CA GLN A 93 22.11 2.68 1.17
C GLN A 93 20.75 3.37 1.27
N THR A 94 19.71 2.79 0.67
CA THR A 94 18.33 3.30 0.77
C THR A 94 17.90 3.40 2.23
N ALA A 95 18.13 2.34 3.03
CA ALA A 95 17.75 2.35 4.43
C ALA A 95 18.49 3.40 5.27
N ARG A 96 19.77 3.63 4.97
CA ARG A 96 20.57 4.72 5.58
C ARG A 96 20.03 6.09 5.16
N GLN A 97 19.82 6.32 3.87
CA GLN A 97 19.35 7.59 3.31
C GLN A 97 18.02 8.02 3.92
N TYR A 98 17.09 7.08 4.05
CA TYR A 98 15.74 7.33 4.57
C TYR A 98 15.58 6.97 6.05
N LYS A 99 16.69 6.77 6.77
CA LYS A 99 16.74 6.56 8.22
C LYS A 99 15.74 5.50 8.72
N MET A 100 15.74 4.33 8.09
CA MET A 100 14.92 3.20 8.53
C MET A 100 15.18 2.91 10.01
N LEU A 101 14.11 2.64 10.76
CA LEU A 101 14.24 2.13 12.13
C LEU A 101 15.07 0.85 12.12
N ASN A 102 16.10 0.76 12.96
CA ASN A 102 17.05 -0.33 12.91
C ASN A 102 17.48 -0.80 14.32
N PRO A 103 17.06 -2.00 14.76
CA PRO A 103 16.26 -2.98 14.01
C PRO A 103 14.81 -2.52 13.79
N TYR A 104 14.28 -2.76 12.60
CA TYR A 104 12.82 -2.72 12.37
C TYR A 104 12.24 -4.05 12.83
N TYR A 105 11.19 -4.02 13.64
CA TYR A 105 10.52 -5.23 14.15
C TYR A 105 9.02 -5.00 14.25
N ARG A 106 8.23 -5.94 13.71
CA ARG A 106 6.77 -5.88 13.78
C ARG A 106 6.16 -7.29 13.88
N THR A 107 5.09 -7.38 14.69
CA THR A 107 4.21 -8.56 14.79
C THR A 107 2.84 -8.21 14.22
N SER A 108 2.31 -9.03 13.33
CA SER A 108 1.07 -8.74 12.58
C SER A 108 0.39 -10.01 12.09
N GLU A 109 -0.81 -9.89 11.51
CA GLU A 109 -1.50 -11.01 10.85
C GLU A 109 -0.86 -11.41 9.52
N GLN A 110 -0.07 -10.52 8.93
CA GLN A 110 0.62 -10.69 7.64
C GLN A 110 2.06 -10.22 7.77
N TYR A 111 2.97 -10.78 6.97
CA TYR A 111 4.30 -10.19 6.84
C TYR A 111 4.22 -8.80 6.21
N GLU A 112 5.16 -7.93 6.56
CA GLU A 112 5.19 -6.52 6.12
C GLU A 112 5.69 -6.39 4.66
N CYS A 113 5.27 -7.28 3.75
CA CYS A 113 5.72 -7.31 2.36
C CYS A 113 5.46 -5.99 1.64
N ALA A 114 4.25 -5.43 1.78
CA ALA A 114 3.89 -4.15 1.18
C ALA A 114 4.78 -2.99 1.69
N HIS A 115 5.12 -2.99 2.99
CA HIS A 115 6.03 -1.99 3.56
C HIS A 115 7.42 -2.07 2.92
N PHE A 116 8.01 -3.28 2.83
CA PHE A 116 9.35 -3.43 2.26
C PHE A 116 9.40 -3.24 0.75
N ARG A 117 8.31 -3.55 0.04
CA ARG A 117 8.18 -3.24 -1.38
C ARG A 117 8.19 -1.73 -1.60
N ASP A 118 7.38 -0.98 -0.86
CA ASP A 118 7.37 0.49 -0.93
C ASP A 118 8.73 1.08 -0.50
N PHE A 119 9.29 0.60 0.61
CA PHE A 119 10.53 1.16 1.13
C PHE A 119 11.73 0.91 0.20
N PHE A 120 11.95 -0.31 -0.25
CA PHE A 120 13.15 -0.64 -1.03
C PHE A 120 12.98 -0.49 -2.54
N LEU A 121 11.76 -0.62 -3.07
CA LEU A 121 11.55 -0.77 -4.51
C LEU A 121 10.76 0.38 -5.13
N ASN A 122 9.85 1.02 -4.39
CA ASN A 122 9.10 2.17 -4.91
C ASN A 122 10.00 3.42 -4.98
N LYS A 123 10.35 3.86 -6.19
CA LYS A 123 11.13 5.08 -6.41
C LYS A 123 10.26 6.29 -6.79
N GLU A 124 8.95 6.10 -6.88
CA GLU A 124 8.00 7.12 -7.29
C GLU A 124 7.49 7.89 -6.06
N PHE A 125 8.06 9.08 -5.86
CA PHE A 125 7.65 9.98 -4.78
C PHE A 125 6.50 10.88 -5.21
N GLU A 126 5.48 10.95 -4.36
CA GLU A 126 4.44 11.96 -4.42
C GLU A 126 4.99 13.29 -3.90
N CYS A 127 4.73 14.37 -4.63
CA CYS A 127 5.17 15.71 -4.24
C CYS A 127 4.02 16.46 -3.58
N PHE A 128 4.17 16.78 -2.29
CA PHE A 128 3.26 17.63 -1.53
C PHE A 128 3.97 18.95 -1.18
N VAL A 129 3.32 20.07 -1.46
CA VAL A 129 3.82 21.41 -1.21
C VAL A 129 2.89 22.12 -0.24
N ARG A 130 3.46 22.63 0.85
CA ARG A 130 2.77 23.53 1.76
C ARG A 130 3.32 24.94 1.62
N LEU A 131 2.47 25.88 1.26
CA LEU A 131 2.80 27.30 1.17
C LEU A 131 2.37 28.04 2.43
N ASP A 132 3.30 28.80 2.98
CA ASP A 132 3.07 29.82 4.00
C ASP A 132 3.43 31.20 3.40
N LYS A 133 3.23 32.30 4.13
CA LYS A 133 3.43 33.67 3.65
C LYS A 133 4.82 33.94 3.07
N SER A 134 5.85 33.24 3.55
CA SER A 134 7.25 33.48 3.15
C SER A 134 7.99 32.23 2.72
N LYS A 135 7.44 31.04 2.96
CA LYS A 135 8.14 29.77 2.76
C LYS A 135 7.29 28.75 2.02
N MET A 136 7.97 28.02 1.14
CA MET A 136 7.47 26.85 0.44
C MET A 136 8.12 25.62 1.07
N TYR A 137 7.33 24.79 1.72
CA TYR A 137 7.77 23.51 2.25
C TYR A 137 7.44 22.43 1.21
N ILE A 138 8.45 21.75 0.72
CA ILE A 138 8.33 20.70 -0.29
C ILE A 138 8.58 19.37 0.41
N TYR A 139 7.62 18.46 0.28
CA TYR A 139 7.67 17.13 0.82
C TYR A 139 7.58 16.13 -0.33
N GLU A 140 8.53 15.21 -0.38
CA GLU A 140 8.53 14.08 -1.31
C GLU A 140 8.28 12.83 -0.48
N TRP A 141 7.12 12.21 -0.69
CA TRP A 141 6.65 11.09 0.12
C TRP A 141 6.38 9.83 -0.71
N THR A 142 6.78 8.69 -0.16
CA THR A 142 6.13 7.39 -0.45
C THR A 142 5.36 6.98 0.82
N ARG A 143 4.72 5.82 0.85
CA ARG A 143 4.03 5.40 2.09
C ARG A 143 4.99 5.21 3.26
N THR A 144 6.24 4.88 2.98
CA THR A 144 7.25 4.50 3.97
C THR A 144 8.45 5.44 4.05
N LYS A 145 8.79 6.14 2.97
CA LYS A 145 9.93 7.10 2.92
C LYS A 145 9.47 8.54 2.86
N GLU A 146 10.31 9.43 3.37
CA GLU A 146 10.11 10.87 3.35
C GLU A 146 11.41 11.62 3.07
N GLN A 147 11.32 12.63 2.22
CA GLN A 147 12.30 13.70 2.05
C GLN A 147 11.58 15.04 2.13
N SER A 148 12.25 16.04 2.67
CA SER A 148 11.70 17.39 2.72
C SER A 148 12.77 18.44 2.47
N SER A 149 12.34 19.55 1.88
CA SER A 149 13.15 20.74 1.66
C SER A 149 12.31 22.00 1.86
N THR A 150 12.98 23.13 2.10
CA THR A 150 12.31 24.43 2.26
C THR A 150 12.91 25.42 1.29
N LYS A 151 12.07 26.18 0.60
CA LYS A 151 12.43 27.24 -0.33
C LYS A 151 11.72 28.55 0.03
N ASP A 152 12.23 29.67 -0.48
CA ASP A 152 11.59 30.98 -0.34
C ASP A 152 10.46 31.13 -1.38
N VAL A 153 9.33 31.74 -1.00
CA VAL A 153 8.17 31.95 -1.88
C VAL A 153 8.44 33.02 -2.95
N LYS A 154 9.45 33.88 -2.80
CA LYS A 154 9.79 34.91 -3.80
C LYS A 154 10.00 34.36 -5.22
N ASN A 155 10.45 33.11 -5.34
CA ASN A 155 10.69 32.43 -6.62
C ASN A 155 9.71 31.28 -6.86
N LEU A 156 8.46 31.41 -6.38
CA LEU A 156 7.46 30.35 -6.41
C LEU A 156 7.28 29.76 -7.82
N GLU A 157 7.15 30.61 -8.84
CA GLU A 157 6.91 30.14 -10.21
C GLU A 157 8.06 29.25 -10.72
N THR A 158 9.31 29.65 -10.50
CA THR A 158 10.49 28.86 -10.87
C THR A 158 10.52 27.53 -10.13
N HIS A 159 10.27 27.54 -8.82
CA HIS A 159 10.22 26.31 -8.03
C HIS A 159 9.09 25.37 -8.46
N CYS A 160 7.94 25.93 -8.82
CA CYS A 160 6.81 25.20 -9.39
C CYS A 160 7.15 24.57 -10.74
N GLN A 161 7.88 25.26 -11.62
CA GLN A 161 8.35 24.71 -12.90
C GLN A 161 9.32 23.54 -12.68
N GLU A 162 10.28 23.68 -11.76
CA GLU A 162 11.21 22.61 -11.39
C GLU A 162 10.47 21.35 -10.92
N LEU A 163 9.47 21.51 -10.04
CA LEU A 163 8.69 20.38 -9.53
C LEU A 163 7.87 19.70 -10.63
N ARG A 164 7.34 20.45 -11.59
CA ARG A 164 6.59 19.89 -12.74
C ARG A 164 7.47 19.06 -13.67
N LEU A 165 8.76 19.38 -13.79
CA LEU A 165 9.69 18.58 -14.59
C LEU A 165 10.06 17.27 -13.89
N LYS A 166 10.00 17.24 -12.54
CA LYS A 166 10.39 16.09 -11.72
C LYS A 166 9.23 15.16 -11.38
N HIS A 167 8.02 15.70 -11.20
CA HIS A 167 6.86 14.97 -10.70
C HIS A 167 5.68 15.02 -11.65
N LYS A 168 4.98 13.89 -11.78
CA LYS A 168 3.76 13.77 -12.59
C LYS A 168 2.61 14.62 -12.04
N THR A 169 2.49 14.68 -10.72
CA THR A 169 1.45 15.43 -10.00
C THR A 169 2.08 16.15 -8.82
N VAL A 170 1.67 17.39 -8.58
CA VAL A 170 2.09 18.18 -7.41
C VAL A 170 0.85 18.57 -6.62
N TYR A 171 0.78 18.13 -5.37
CA TYR A 171 -0.32 18.47 -4.46
C TYR A 171 0.06 19.72 -3.68
N VAL A 172 -0.82 20.71 -3.61
CA VAL A 172 -0.49 22.01 -2.99
C VAL A 172 -1.54 22.37 -1.94
N GLN A 173 -1.07 22.82 -0.78
CA GLN A 173 -1.88 23.37 0.30
C GLN A 173 -1.34 24.75 0.68
N GLY A 174 -2.18 25.78 0.65
CA GLY A 174 -1.78 27.14 0.99
C GLY A 174 -2.84 28.18 0.69
N VAL A 175 -2.53 29.45 0.92
CA VAL A 175 -3.46 30.57 0.69
C VAL A 175 -3.67 30.76 -0.82
N SER A 176 -4.93 30.64 -1.25
CA SER A 176 -5.41 30.59 -2.65
C SER A 176 -4.80 31.61 -3.61
N GLU A 177 -4.52 32.84 -3.15
CA GLU A 177 -3.99 33.94 -3.97
C GLU A 177 -2.59 33.68 -4.55
N THR A 178 -1.85 32.72 -3.99
CA THR A 178 -0.48 32.39 -4.41
C THR A 178 -0.37 31.16 -5.31
N LEU A 179 -1.48 30.45 -5.56
CA LEU A 179 -1.43 29.19 -6.29
C LEU A 179 -1.40 29.42 -7.81
N PRO A 180 -0.37 28.94 -8.53
CA PRO A 180 -0.36 29.00 -9.99
C PRO A 180 -1.52 28.15 -10.54
N SER A 181 -2.41 28.75 -11.33
CA SER A 181 -3.48 28.03 -12.01
C SER A 181 -2.87 27.10 -13.07
N SER A 182 -2.76 25.80 -12.77
CA SER A 182 -2.24 24.81 -13.74
C SER A 182 -2.84 23.43 -13.52
N SER A 183 -2.98 22.66 -14.60
CA SER A 183 -3.55 21.29 -14.59
C SER A 183 -2.74 20.26 -13.80
N VAL A 184 -1.48 20.52 -13.49
CA VAL A 184 -0.58 19.60 -12.77
C VAL A 184 -0.66 19.78 -11.25
N MET A 185 -1.24 20.89 -10.81
CA MET A 185 -1.36 21.24 -9.39
C MET A 185 -2.74 20.89 -8.86
N VAL A 186 -2.77 20.04 -7.84
CA VAL A 186 -4.00 19.66 -7.17
C VAL A 186 -4.06 20.41 -5.85
N SER A 187 -4.97 21.39 -5.77
CA SER A 187 -5.27 22.05 -4.49
C SER A 187 -5.92 21.07 -3.53
N LEU A 188 -5.51 21.16 -2.26
CA LEU A 188 -6.03 20.32 -1.19
C LEU A 188 -7.09 21.05 -0.40
N ASP A 189 -8.26 20.43 -0.27
CA ASP A 189 -9.43 21.00 0.41
C ASP A 189 -9.39 20.81 1.93
N ALA A 190 -8.47 19.97 2.42
CA ALA A 190 -8.29 19.65 3.84
C ALA A 190 -6.85 19.93 4.29
N PRO A 191 -6.64 20.39 5.54
CA PRO A 191 -5.32 20.62 6.05
C PRO A 191 -4.59 19.29 6.30
N ILE A 192 -3.53 19.05 5.54
CA ILE A 192 -2.67 17.88 5.68
C ILE A 192 -1.44 18.29 6.48
N THR A 193 -1.24 17.61 7.61
CA THR A 193 -0.14 17.93 8.54
C THR A 193 0.97 16.89 8.53
N HIS A 194 0.68 15.66 8.12
CA HIS A 194 1.65 14.57 8.09
C HIS A 194 1.34 13.56 6.98
N ARG A 195 2.37 12.77 6.65
CA ARG A 195 2.39 11.82 5.53
C ARG A 195 1.20 10.84 5.51
N GLN A 196 0.81 10.30 6.66
CA GLN A 196 -0.29 9.34 6.74
C GLN A 196 -1.62 9.97 6.29
N GLN A 197 -1.95 11.16 6.80
CA GLN A 197 -3.15 11.91 6.37
C GLN A 197 -3.17 12.17 4.86
N PHE A 198 -2.01 12.39 4.25
CA PHE A 198 -1.93 12.61 2.81
C PHE A 198 -2.33 11.38 2.00
N PHE A 199 -1.78 10.21 2.35
CA PHE A 199 -2.14 8.98 1.66
C PHE A 199 -3.60 8.56 1.94
N GLU A 200 -4.10 8.77 3.15
CA GLU A 200 -5.52 8.56 3.48
C GLU A 200 -6.44 9.48 2.67
N TRP A 201 -6.09 10.76 2.54
CA TRP A 201 -6.82 11.71 1.69
C TRP A 201 -6.80 11.29 0.22
N LYS A 202 -5.63 10.88 -0.29
CA LYS A 202 -5.48 10.44 -1.69
C LYS A 202 -6.32 9.20 -1.98
N GLU A 203 -6.26 8.20 -1.12
CA GLU A 203 -7.09 6.99 -1.23
C GLU A 203 -8.59 7.32 -1.18
N ARG A 204 -9.00 8.21 -0.28
CA ARG A 204 -10.40 8.64 -0.20
C ARG A 204 -10.85 9.31 -1.50
N ARG A 205 -10.03 10.17 -2.09
CA ARG A 205 -10.32 10.85 -3.35
C ARG A 205 -10.41 9.87 -4.52
N GLU A 206 -9.47 8.93 -4.63
CA GLU A 206 -9.52 7.87 -5.64
C GLU A 206 -10.79 7.03 -5.52
N MET A 207 -11.17 6.67 -4.29
CA MET A 207 -12.41 5.94 -4.04
C MET A 207 -13.66 6.74 -4.41
N GLN A 208 -13.65 8.06 -4.19
CA GLN A 208 -14.73 8.95 -4.65
C GLN A 208 -14.84 9.00 -6.17
N GLU A 209 -13.71 8.97 -6.89
CA GLU A 209 -13.71 8.88 -8.36
C GLU A 209 -14.27 7.54 -8.85
N HIS A 210 -13.93 6.43 -8.17
CA HIS A 210 -14.50 5.12 -8.45
C HIS A 210 -16.01 5.09 -8.17
N HIS A 211 -16.46 5.70 -7.07
CA HIS A 211 -17.88 5.85 -6.72
C HIS A 211 -18.63 6.66 -7.77
N ALA A 212 -18.08 7.79 -8.23
CA ALA A 212 -18.69 8.61 -9.28
C ALA A 212 -18.83 7.83 -10.59
N LEU A 213 -17.79 7.08 -10.99
CA LEU A 213 -17.84 6.23 -12.16
C LEU A 213 -18.88 5.12 -12.03
N LEU A 214 -18.94 4.47 -10.86
CA LEU A 214 -19.91 3.43 -10.56
C LEU A 214 -21.35 3.96 -10.61
N GLU A 215 -21.63 5.11 -9.98
CA GLU A 215 -22.96 5.73 -10.02
C GLU A 215 -23.37 6.02 -11.46
N GLN A 216 -22.46 6.56 -12.28
CA GLN A 216 -22.71 6.79 -13.71
C GLN A 216 -23.12 5.48 -14.43
N ARG A 217 -22.48 4.36 -14.13
CA ARG A 217 -22.82 3.05 -14.71
C ARG A 217 -24.17 2.53 -14.22
N LEU A 218 -24.43 2.63 -12.92
CA LEU A 218 -25.70 2.21 -12.31
C LEU A 218 -26.88 3.02 -12.86
N GLU A 219 -26.72 4.33 -13.05
CA GLU A 219 -27.74 5.17 -13.68
C GLU A 219 -27.94 4.84 -15.16
N ALA A 220 -26.87 4.50 -15.90
CA ALA A 220 -26.99 4.05 -17.28
C ALA A 220 -27.83 2.77 -17.40
N ILE A 221 -27.70 1.82 -16.48
CA ILE A 221 -28.48 0.56 -16.48
C ILE A 221 -29.98 0.81 -16.29
N LYS A 222 -30.35 1.86 -15.55
CA LYS A 222 -31.77 2.24 -15.35
C LYS A 222 -32.40 2.86 -16.61
N ASN A 223 -31.60 3.29 -17.58
CA ASN A 223 -32.11 3.87 -18.81
C ASN A 223 -32.65 2.75 -19.74
N PRO A 224 -33.94 2.79 -20.14
CA PRO A 224 -34.54 1.76 -21.01
C PRO A 224 -33.89 1.60 -22.38
N LYS A 225 -33.07 2.58 -22.80
CA LYS A 225 -32.33 2.54 -24.08
C LYS A 225 -30.96 1.87 -23.98
N THR A 226 -30.52 1.53 -22.79
CA THR A 226 -29.21 0.89 -22.58
C THR A 226 -29.27 -0.57 -22.98
N ASN A 227 -28.28 -1.03 -23.75
CA ASN A 227 -28.12 -2.45 -24.03
C ASN A 227 -27.58 -3.16 -22.78
N LEU A 228 -28.45 -3.91 -22.09
CA LEU A 228 -28.11 -4.63 -20.86
C LEU A 228 -27.17 -5.81 -21.10
N ASP A 229 -27.07 -6.33 -22.34
CA ASP A 229 -26.18 -7.45 -22.67
C ASP A 229 -24.69 -7.08 -22.55
N LEU A 230 -24.39 -5.78 -22.53
CA LEU A 230 -23.04 -5.24 -22.25
C LEU A 230 -22.63 -5.39 -20.78
N TYR A 231 -23.55 -5.70 -19.87
CA TYR A 231 -23.27 -5.78 -18.45
C TYR A 231 -23.30 -7.23 -17.96
N VAL A 232 -22.34 -7.58 -17.10
CA VAL A 232 -22.23 -8.90 -16.49
C VAL A 232 -22.44 -8.75 -14.98
N PHE A 233 -23.57 -9.27 -14.50
CA PHE A 233 -23.90 -9.30 -13.06
C PHE A 233 -23.99 -10.73 -12.57
N GLY A 234 -23.53 -10.98 -11.34
CA GLY A 234 -23.73 -12.27 -10.71
C GLY A 234 -22.65 -12.63 -9.71
N LYS A 235 -22.59 -13.93 -9.41
CA LYS A 235 -21.58 -14.46 -8.48
C LYS A 235 -20.24 -14.59 -9.20
N MET A 236 -19.16 -14.43 -8.46
CA MET A 236 -17.79 -14.47 -8.98
C MET A 236 -17.50 -15.72 -9.82
N ARG A 237 -17.76 -16.93 -9.30
CA ARG A 237 -17.44 -18.19 -10.00
C ARG A 237 -18.32 -18.50 -11.23
N PRO A 238 -19.66 -18.49 -11.15
CA PRO A 238 -20.48 -18.92 -12.29
C PRO A 238 -20.65 -17.86 -13.37
N THR A 239 -20.28 -16.60 -13.12
CA THR A 239 -20.58 -15.50 -14.03
C THR A 239 -19.33 -14.68 -14.37
N ILE A 240 -18.67 -14.11 -13.36
CA ILE A 240 -17.56 -13.18 -13.59
C ILE A 240 -16.32 -13.91 -14.13
N VAL A 241 -15.93 -15.03 -13.51
CA VAL A 241 -14.76 -15.81 -13.94
C VAL A 241 -14.91 -16.32 -15.38
N PRO A 242 -16.04 -16.91 -15.80
CA PRO A 242 -16.25 -17.27 -17.21
C PRO A 242 -16.11 -16.08 -18.17
N ALA A 243 -16.64 -14.90 -17.82
CA ALA A 243 -16.51 -13.70 -18.65
C ALA A 243 -15.04 -13.21 -18.75
N ILE A 244 -14.26 -13.40 -17.68
CA ILE A 244 -12.81 -13.12 -17.66
C ILE A 244 -12.06 -14.10 -18.56
N GLU A 245 -12.31 -15.40 -18.40
CA GLU A 245 -11.67 -16.46 -19.18
C GLU A 245 -11.99 -16.36 -20.68
N ALA A 246 -13.18 -15.86 -21.01
CA ALA A 246 -13.60 -15.55 -22.37
C ALA A 246 -13.08 -14.20 -22.91
N TYR A 247 -12.30 -13.45 -22.11
CA TYR A 247 -11.77 -12.13 -22.45
C TYR A 247 -12.84 -11.10 -22.86
N GLU A 248 -14.04 -11.22 -22.30
CA GLU A 248 -15.18 -10.36 -22.66
C GLU A 248 -15.13 -9.01 -21.96
N LEU A 249 -14.50 -8.94 -20.77
CA LEU A 249 -14.56 -7.78 -19.89
C LEU A 249 -13.61 -6.66 -20.34
N LYS A 250 -14.14 -5.44 -20.40
CA LYS A 250 -13.39 -4.18 -20.54
C LYS A 250 -13.10 -3.55 -19.18
N GLU A 251 -14.06 -3.60 -18.27
CA GLU A 251 -14.00 -3.01 -16.94
C GLU A 251 -14.73 -3.92 -15.95
N LEU A 252 -14.20 -4.07 -14.74
CA LEU A 252 -14.83 -4.82 -13.65
C LEU A 252 -14.83 -3.97 -12.39
N PHE A 253 -16.02 -3.60 -11.95
CA PHE A 253 -16.27 -3.07 -10.63
C PHE A 253 -16.37 -4.23 -9.65
N ILE A 254 -15.58 -4.16 -8.59
CA ILE A 254 -15.45 -5.25 -7.62
C ILE A 254 -15.29 -4.70 -6.21
N ASP A 255 -16.04 -5.26 -5.27
CA ASP A 255 -15.80 -5.07 -3.84
C ASP A 255 -14.34 -5.41 -3.52
N GLU A 256 -13.61 -4.44 -2.95
CA GLU A 256 -12.18 -4.55 -2.62
C GLU A 256 -11.89 -5.83 -1.81
N ALA A 257 -12.79 -6.24 -0.92
CA ALA A 257 -12.65 -7.45 -0.10
C ALA A 257 -12.65 -8.76 -0.92
N LYS A 258 -13.13 -8.73 -2.18
CA LYS A 258 -13.20 -9.89 -3.08
C LYS A 258 -12.01 -9.97 -4.05
N MET A 259 -11.10 -8.99 -4.04
CA MET A 259 -9.94 -8.94 -4.94
C MET A 259 -9.03 -10.14 -4.80
N ASP A 260 -8.70 -10.56 -3.58
CA ASP A 260 -7.84 -11.73 -3.35
C ASP A 260 -8.49 -13.01 -3.89
N ARG A 261 -9.80 -13.15 -3.69
CA ARG A 261 -10.56 -14.27 -4.23
C ARG A 261 -10.60 -14.26 -5.75
N LEU A 262 -10.69 -13.10 -6.39
CA LEU A 262 -10.62 -12.97 -7.84
C LEU A 262 -9.28 -13.49 -8.37
N ARG A 263 -8.17 -13.04 -7.77
CA ARG A 263 -6.79 -13.44 -8.15
C ARG A 263 -6.51 -14.93 -7.94
N GLN A 264 -7.21 -15.58 -7.01
CA GLN A 264 -7.11 -17.03 -6.81
C GLN A 264 -7.90 -17.85 -7.84
N LEU A 265 -8.95 -17.26 -8.43
CA LEU A 265 -9.86 -17.97 -9.33
C LEU A 265 -9.58 -17.71 -10.80
N ALA A 266 -9.06 -16.52 -11.14
CA ALA A 266 -8.70 -16.15 -12.50
C ALA A 266 -7.18 -16.19 -12.67
N PRO A 267 -6.68 -16.76 -13.78
CA PRO A 267 -5.25 -16.75 -14.06
C PRO A 267 -4.77 -15.30 -14.31
N PRO A 268 -3.56 -14.91 -13.84
CA PRO A 268 -3.07 -13.53 -13.96
C PRO A 268 -3.08 -13.00 -15.41
N GLU A 269 -2.81 -13.85 -16.38
CA GLU A 269 -2.82 -13.53 -17.81
C GLU A 269 -4.21 -13.17 -18.36
N ALA A 270 -5.29 -13.63 -17.73
CA ALA A 270 -6.66 -13.29 -18.13
C ALA A 270 -7.16 -11.97 -17.52
N LEU A 271 -6.43 -11.39 -16.56
CA LEU A 271 -6.78 -10.10 -15.94
C LEU A 271 -6.32 -8.91 -16.79
N ASN A 272 -6.70 -8.89 -18.07
CA ASN A 272 -6.26 -7.91 -19.07
C ASN A 272 -7.22 -6.73 -19.26
N PHE A 273 -7.97 -6.37 -18.22
CA PHE A 273 -9.03 -5.35 -18.26
C PHE A 273 -8.91 -4.39 -17.07
N ARG A 274 -9.67 -3.30 -17.09
CA ARG A 274 -9.62 -2.31 -16.00
C ARG A 274 -10.35 -2.83 -14.77
N LEU A 275 -9.62 -3.01 -13.66
CA LEU A 275 -10.21 -3.28 -12.35
C LEU A 275 -10.52 -1.96 -11.65
N VAL A 276 -11.76 -1.80 -11.18
CA VAL A 276 -12.20 -0.64 -10.40
C VAL A 276 -12.63 -1.14 -9.02
N PRO A 277 -11.72 -1.15 -8.03
CA PRO A 277 -12.05 -1.58 -6.68
C PRO A 277 -13.02 -0.60 -6.02
N ILE A 278 -14.01 -1.13 -5.34
CA ILE A 278 -15.05 -0.39 -4.64
C ILE A 278 -15.01 -0.76 -3.15
N ARG A 279 -14.90 0.27 -2.31
CA ARG A 279 -15.02 0.18 -0.86
C ARG A 279 -16.10 1.14 -0.39
N VAL A 280 -16.86 0.73 0.62
CA VAL A 280 -17.81 1.62 1.31
C VAL A 280 -17.03 2.68 2.08
N LEU A 281 -17.31 3.95 1.81
CA LEU A 281 -16.77 5.08 2.57
C LEU A 281 -17.69 5.41 3.74
N GLU A 282 -19.00 5.45 3.48
CA GLU A 282 -20.03 5.81 4.44
C GLU A 282 -21.29 4.96 4.21
N LYS A 283 -22.03 4.65 5.30
CA LYS A 283 -23.27 3.85 5.18
C LYS A 283 -24.28 4.57 4.27
N GLY A 284 -24.86 3.84 3.33
CA GLY A 284 -25.81 4.37 2.35
C GLY A 284 -25.19 5.04 1.12
N ASP A 285 -23.86 5.03 0.99
CA ASP A 285 -23.20 5.49 -0.24
C ASP A 285 -23.42 4.50 -1.42
N VAL A 286 -22.90 4.86 -2.59
CA VAL A 286 -22.99 4.01 -3.79
C VAL A 286 -22.26 2.67 -3.63
N GLY A 287 -21.19 2.63 -2.83
CA GLY A 287 -20.49 1.39 -2.49
C GLY A 287 -21.38 0.45 -1.70
N ASP A 288 -22.08 0.96 -0.68
CA ASP A 288 -23.00 0.19 0.16
C ASP A 288 -24.17 -0.37 -0.69
N ARG A 289 -24.76 0.46 -1.55
CA ARG A 289 -25.75 0.02 -2.55
C ARG A 289 -25.19 -1.06 -3.48
N PHE A 290 -23.98 -0.89 -3.98
CA PHE A 290 -23.34 -1.85 -4.87
C PHE A 290 -23.10 -3.21 -4.20
N LEU A 291 -22.67 -3.21 -2.95
CA LEU A 291 -22.48 -4.43 -2.17
C LEU A 291 -23.81 -5.14 -1.89
N THR A 292 -24.86 -4.39 -1.56
CA THR A 292 -26.17 -4.94 -1.15
C THR A 292 -27.04 -5.36 -2.34
N GLU A 293 -27.15 -4.52 -3.37
CA GLU A 293 -28.03 -4.73 -4.53
C GLU A 293 -27.37 -5.59 -5.62
N TYR A 294 -26.04 -5.47 -5.80
CA TYR A 294 -25.30 -6.11 -6.90
C TYR A 294 -24.26 -7.12 -6.41
N ASN A 295 -24.28 -7.45 -5.11
CA ASN A 295 -23.29 -8.34 -4.49
C ASN A 295 -21.84 -7.91 -4.78
N GLY A 296 -21.60 -6.61 -4.94
CA GLY A 296 -20.27 -6.03 -5.13
C GLY A 296 -19.55 -6.49 -6.40
N LEU A 297 -20.26 -6.90 -7.46
CA LEU A 297 -19.66 -7.35 -8.73
C LEU A 297 -20.47 -6.83 -9.93
N MET A 298 -19.79 -6.10 -10.83
CA MET A 298 -20.37 -5.67 -12.11
C MET A 298 -19.27 -5.58 -13.17
N GLY A 299 -19.37 -6.43 -14.19
CA GLY A 299 -18.52 -6.37 -15.38
C GLY A 299 -19.16 -5.55 -16.49
N LEU A 300 -18.33 -4.90 -17.31
CA LEU A 300 -18.71 -4.27 -18.57
C LEU A 300 -17.97 -4.95 -19.71
N ARG A 301 -18.68 -5.40 -20.74
CA ARG A 301 -18.11 -6.09 -21.90
C ARG A 301 -17.56 -5.13 -22.96
N TYR A 302 -16.67 -5.64 -23.81
CA TYR A 302 -16.23 -4.94 -25.04
C TYR A 302 -17.32 -4.89 -26.12
N PHE A 303 -18.07 -5.98 -26.25
CA PHE A 303 -19.10 -6.21 -27.25
C PHE A 303 -20.33 -6.85 -26.60
N ALA A 304 -21.49 -6.63 -27.21
CA ALA A 304 -22.74 -7.28 -26.84
C ALA A 304 -22.83 -8.67 -27.49
#